data_AF-A0A949JDR2-F1
#
_entry.id   AF-A0A949JDR2-F1
#
_cell.length_a   1.000
_cell.length_b   1.000
_cell.length_c   1.000
_cell.angle_alpha   90.00
_cell.angle_beta   90.00
_cell.angle_gamma   90.00
#
_symmetry.space_group_name_H-M   'P 1'
#
loop_
_entity.id
_entity.type
_entity.pdbx_description
1 polymer ?
#
loop_
_entity_poly.entity_id
_entity_poly.type
_entity_poly.pdbx_seq_one_letter_code
_entity_poly.pdbx_strand_id
1 'polypeptide(L)'
;MTGTPECPACARSLTALSVVRTRQRWGGGEPRPRPELWWQCARCGWVGYQRNRGESLNVMRRLEGVEGDCPFCGWDQCCVVSEPWWSANTGVMAGRPGWLSWEVCLECGTSNQRRADSRPQ
;
A
#
# COMPACT_ATOMS: atom_id res chain seq x y z
N MET A 1 -25.83 -4.96 -5.01
CA MET A 1 -25.49 -3.56 -5.34
C MET A 1 -23.98 -3.45 -5.37
N THR A 2 -23.40 -3.24 -6.55
CA THR A 2 -21.95 -3.21 -6.79
C THR A 2 -21.52 -1.78 -7.13
N GLY A 3 -21.46 -0.93 -6.11
CA GLY A 3 -21.03 0.47 -6.26
C GLY A 3 -19.53 0.65 -6.01
N THR A 4 -18.96 1.71 -6.57
CA THR A 4 -17.63 2.20 -6.22
C THR A 4 -17.65 2.69 -4.76
N PRO A 5 -16.68 2.31 -3.91
CA PRO A 5 -16.72 2.68 -2.50
C PRO A 5 -16.57 4.19 -2.30
N GLU A 6 -17.05 4.70 -1.17
CA GLU A 6 -16.92 6.11 -0.78
C GLU A 6 -15.65 6.35 0.03
N CYS A 7 -15.07 7.53 -0.14
CA CYS A 7 -13.90 7.95 0.60
C CYS A 7 -14.27 8.19 2.06
N PRO A 8 -13.60 7.54 3.03
CA PRO A 8 -13.94 7.69 4.45
C PRO A 8 -13.65 9.10 4.98
N ALA A 9 -12.78 9.87 4.32
CA ALA A 9 -12.40 11.21 4.76
C ALA A 9 -13.34 12.32 4.24
N CYS A 10 -14.00 12.12 3.09
CA CYS A 10 -14.78 13.20 2.46
C CYS A 10 -16.08 12.75 1.76
N ALA A 11 -16.47 11.49 1.93
CA ALA A 11 -17.68 10.85 1.39
C ALA A 11 -17.83 10.88 -0.15
N ARG A 12 -16.79 11.27 -0.89
CA ARG A 12 -16.81 11.21 -2.36
C ARG A 12 -16.51 9.80 -2.86
N SER A 13 -17.14 9.42 -3.97
CA SER A 13 -16.83 8.17 -4.66
C SER A 13 -15.34 8.07 -4.98
N LEU A 14 -14.75 6.92 -4.67
CA LEU A 14 -13.37 6.61 -4.97
C LEU A 14 -13.22 6.23 -6.45
N THR A 15 -12.02 6.44 -6.97
CA THR A 15 -11.62 5.95 -8.30
C THR A 15 -10.76 4.71 -8.12
N ALA A 16 -10.99 3.69 -8.94
CA ALA A 16 -10.12 2.52 -8.97
C ALA A 16 -8.70 2.93 -9.37
N LEU A 17 -7.71 2.46 -8.61
CA LEU A 17 -6.30 2.66 -8.89
C LEU A 17 -5.72 1.32 -9.37
N SER A 18 -5.09 1.31 -10.54
CA SER A 18 -4.42 0.09 -11.03
C SER A 18 -3.00 0.06 -10.49
N VAL A 19 -2.68 -0.94 -9.65
CA VAL A 19 -1.33 -1.16 -9.13
C VAL A 19 -0.81 -2.47 -9.69
N VAL A 20 0.24 -2.41 -10.50
CA VAL A 20 0.75 -3.55 -11.26
C VAL A 20 2.15 -3.92 -10.78
N ARG A 21 2.37 -5.20 -10.48
CA ARG A 21 3.70 -5.74 -10.20
C ARG A 21 4.46 -5.86 -11.52
N THR A 22 5.38 -4.94 -11.77
CA THR A 22 6.24 -4.93 -12.97
C THR A 22 7.57 -5.63 -12.75
N ARG A 23 8.02 -5.74 -11.49
CA ARG A 23 9.22 -6.49 -11.11
C ARG A 23 8.86 -7.92 -10.71
N GLN A 24 9.01 -8.88 -11.62
CA GLN A 24 9.14 -10.29 -11.24
C GLN A 24 10.61 -10.52 -10.87
N ARG A 25 10.87 -10.79 -9.59
CA ARG A 25 12.17 -10.58 -8.93
C ARG A 25 13.38 -11.18 -9.68
N TRP A 26 13.23 -12.21 -10.53
CA TRP A 26 14.34 -12.85 -11.26
C TRP A 26 13.90 -13.61 -12.54
N GLY A 27 13.05 -13.06 -13.43
CA GLY A 27 12.60 -13.87 -14.58
C GLY A 27 11.83 -13.24 -15.74
N GLY A 28 11.78 -11.92 -15.87
CA GLY A 28 11.19 -11.28 -17.07
C GLY A 28 9.70 -11.57 -17.30
N GLY A 29 8.97 -12.03 -16.28
CA GLY A 29 7.56 -12.33 -16.45
C GLY A 29 6.71 -11.07 -16.62
N GLU A 30 5.58 -11.22 -17.30
CA GLU A 30 4.68 -10.11 -17.63
C GLU A 30 4.21 -9.33 -16.39
N PRO A 31 3.93 -8.03 -16.53
CA PRO A 31 3.29 -7.23 -15.49
C PRO A 31 1.98 -7.88 -15.04
N ARG A 32 1.80 -8.04 -13.73
CA ARG A 32 0.57 -8.62 -13.16
C ARG A 32 -0.08 -7.66 -12.18
N PRO A 33 -1.40 -7.43 -12.26
CA PRO A 33 -2.10 -6.66 -11.24
C PRO A 33 -1.83 -7.22 -9.85
N ARG A 34 -1.75 -6.33 -8.87
CA ARG A 34 -1.79 -6.73 -7.47
C ARG A 34 -3.14 -7.40 -7.16
N PRO A 35 -3.17 -8.38 -6.23
CA PRO A 35 -4.40 -9.08 -5.89
C PRO A 35 -5.39 -8.19 -5.12
N GLU A 36 -4.90 -7.15 -4.43
CA GLU A 36 -5.75 -6.20 -3.72
C GLU A 36 -6.45 -5.23 -4.70
N LEU A 37 -7.65 -4.77 -4.35
CA LEU A 37 -8.36 -3.73 -5.10
C LEU A 37 -8.01 -2.37 -4.51
N TRP A 38 -7.32 -1.54 -5.29
CA TRP A 38 -6.82 -0.24 -4.87
C TRP A 38 -7.75 0.90 -5.28
N TRP A 39 -7.77 1.93 -4.44
CA TRP A 39 -8.68 3.06 -4.57
C TRP A 39 -7.97 4.36 -4.22
N GLN A 40 -8.34 5.43 -4.91
CA GLN A 40 -7.91 6.79 -4.58
C GLN A 40 -9.06 7.78 -4.61
N CYS A 41 -8.98 8.81 -3.77
CA CYS A 41 -9.90 9.94 -3.81
C CYS A 41 -9.25 11.12 -4.55
N ALA A 42 -9.79 11.48 -5.71
CA ALA A 42 -9.32 12.62 -6.48
C ALA A 42 -9.48 13.98 -5.75
N ARG A 43 -10.37 14.07 -4.75
CA ARG A 43 -10.63 15.32 -4.02
C ARG A 43 -9.63 15.58 -2.90
N CYS A 44 -9.35 14.57 -2.07
CA CYS A 44 -8.53 14.75 -0.86
C CYS A 44 -7.24 13.92 -0.86
N GLY A 45 -6.96 13.17 -1.93
CA GLY A 45 -5.73 12.39 -2.05
C GLY A 45 -5.69 11.11 -1.21
N TRP A 46 -6.77 10.76 -0.50
CA TRP A 46 -6.88 9.50 0.25
C TRP A 46 -6.59 8.32 -0.67
N VAL A 47 -5.80 7.37 -0.18
CA VAL A 47 -5.46 6.13 -0.90
C VAL A 47 -5.62 4.95 0.03
N GLY A 48 -6.06 3.82 -0.51
CA GLY A 48 -6.24 2.61 0.26
C GLY A 48 -6.64 1.42 -0.59
N TYR A 49 -6.88 0.29 0.06
CA TYR A 49 -7.19 -0.95 -0.62
C TYR A 49 -8.22 -1.79 0.15
N GLN A 50 -8.85 -2.73 -0.55
CA GLN A 50 -9.60 -3.84 0.03
C GLN A 50 -9.00 -5.15 -0.50
N ARG A 51 -8.97 -6.24 0.28
CA ARG A 51 -8.44 -7.52 -0.23
C ARG A 51 -9.44 -8.17 -1.17
N ASN A 52 -10.71 -8.14 -0.80
CA ASN A 52 -11.81 -8.57 -1.64
C ASN A 52 -12.87 -7.47 -1.76
N ARG A 53 -13.68 -7.54 -2.82
CA ARG A 53 -14.78 -6.59 -3.04
C ARG A 53 -15.80 -6.71 -1.90
N GLY A 54 -16.11 -5.57 -1.27
CA GLY A 54 -17.11 -5.48 -0.20
C GLY A 54 -16.53 -5.63 1.21
N GLU A 55 -15.21 -5.86 1.33
CA GLU A 55 -14.52 -5.75 2.61
C GLU A 55 -14.30 -4.29 3.01
N SER A 56 -13.91 -4.08 4.26
CA SER A 56 -13.53 -2.76 4.76
C SER A 56 -12.32 -2.20 4.00
N LEU A 57 -12.35 -0.89 3.74
CA LEU A 57 -11.23 -0.16 3.18
C LEU A 57 -10.11 -0.03 4.22
N ASN A 58 -8.90 -0.38 3.82
CA ASN A 58 -7.68 -0.19 4.59
C ASN A 58 -6.97 1.05 4.05
N VAL A 59 -6.76 2.04 4.92
CA VAL A 59 -6.06 3.28 4.55
C VAL A 59 -4.56 3.03 4.36
N MET A 60 -4.00 3.73 3.39
CA MET A 60 -2.56 3.82 3.18
C MET A 60 -2.17 5.30 3.22
N ARG A 61 -1.07 5.61 3.91
CA ARG A 61 -0.50 6.97 3.98
C ARG A 61 0.60 7.10 2.94
N ARG A 62 0.61 8.18 2.17
CA ARG A 62 1.75 8.51 1.29
C ARG A 62 2.98 8.82 2.14
N LEU A 63 4.11 8.23 1.75
CA LEU A 63 5.41 8.61 2.28
C LEU A 63 5.89 9.84 1.54
N GLU A 64 6.66 10.68 2.23
CA GLU A 64 7.12 11.97 1.72
C GLU A 64 8.66 12.01 1.71
N GLY A 65 9.22 12.88 0.87
CA GLY A 65 10.66 12.98 0.67
C GLY A 65 11.28 11.64 0.25
N VAL A 66 12.49 11.36 0.72
CA VAL A 66 13.26 10.17 0.32
C VAL A 66 12.60 8.84 0.71
N GLU A 67 11.72 8.85 1.73
CA GLU A 67 10.94 7.64 2.08
C GLU A 67 9.82 7.36 1.08
N GLY A 68 9.37 8.38 0.34
CA GLY A 68 8.40 8.28 -0.73
C GLY A 68 8.94 7.62 -2.00
N ASP A 69 10.25 7.59 -2.16
CA ASP A 69 10.90 7.12 -3.38
C ASP A 69 11.01 5.60 -3.38
N CYS A 70 10.76 4.97 -4.54
CA CYS A 70 10.87 3.53 -4.63
C CYS A 70 12.28 3.11 -5.01
N PRO A 71 13.03 2.39 -4.15
CA PRO A 71 14.39 1.96 -4.46
C PRO A 71 14.45 0.86 -5.53
N PHE A 72 13.29 0.32 -5.95
CA PHE A 72 13.22 -0.75 -6.94
C PHE A 72 12.99 -0.23 -8.36
N CYS A 73 12.14 0.79 -8.54
CA CYS A 73 11.87 1.39 -9.86
C CYS A 73 12.44 2.81 -10.04
N GLY A 74 12.86 3.48 -8.97
CA GLY A 74 13.46 4.81 -9.01
C GLY A 74 12.46 5.97 -9.10
N TRP A 75 11.15 5.70 -9.16
CA TRP A 75 10.13 6.75 -9.15
C TRP A 75 10.02 7.42 -7.78
N ASP A 76 9.84 8.74 -7.79
CA ASP A 76 9.73 9.57 -6.61
C ASP A 76 8.31 9.60 -6.06
N GLN A 77 8.18 9.77 -4.74
CA GLN A 77 6.89 9.97 -4.03
C GLN A 77 5.77 8.97 -4.40
N CYS A 78 6.13 7.74 -4.73
CA CYS A 78 5.22 6.69 -5.19
C CYS A 78 4.93 5.63 -4.12
N CYS A 79 5.64 5.65 -2.99
CA CYS A 79 5.46 4.71 -1.90
C CYS A 79 4.36 5.15 -0.94
N VAL A 80 3.55 4.17 -0.54
CA VAL A 80 2.53 4.31 0.51
C VAL A 80 2.74 3.27 1.59
N VAL A 81 2.32 3.57 2.82
CA VAL A 81 2.48 2.72 4.00
C VAL A 81 1.16 2.52 4.73
N SER A 82 0.92 1.30 5.21
CA SER A 82 -0.25 0.99 6.05
C SER A 82 -0.11 1.58 7.45
N GLU A 83 -1.22 1.57 8.19
CA GLU A 83 -1.15 1.68 9.66
C GLU A 83 -0.24 0.59 10.25
N PRO A 84 0.56 0.92 11.28
CA PRO A 84 1.39 -0.06 11.96
C PRO A 84 0.57 -1.12 12.72
N TRP A 85 1.04 -2.37 12.72
CA TRP A 85 0.53 -3.44 13.57
C TRP A 85 1.65 -4.09 14.38
N TRP A 86 1.31 -4.62 15.55
CA TRP A 86 2.25 -5.39 16.36
C TRP A 86 2.38 -6.82 15.84
N SER A 87 3.60 -7.33 15.76
CA SER A 87 3.85 -8.77 15.56
C SER A 87 4.76 -9.34 16.63
N ALA A 88 4.33 -10.45 17.23
CA ALA A 88 5.14 -11.23 18.17
C ALA A 88 6.20 -12.09 17.46
N ASN A 89 5.95 -12.48 16.20
CA ASN A 89 6.82 -13.32 15.37
C ASN A 89 7.14 -12.52 14.10
N THR A 90 8.30 -11.89 13.98
CA THR A 90 8.51 -10.96 12.86
C THR A 90 8.57 -11.64 11.50
N GLY A 91 7.84 -11.06 10.54
CA GLY A 91 8.09 -11.28 9.12
C GLY A 91 9.44 -10.70 8.67
N VAL A 92 10.01 -11.33 7.65
CA VAL A 92 11.18 -11.04 6.78
C VAL A 92 12.49 -10.48 7.37
N MET A 93 12.51 -9.74 8.49
CA MET A 93 13.75 -9.23 9.11
C MET A 93 13.80 -9.45 10.63
N ALA A 94 14.73 -10.32 11.03
CA ALA A 94 15.39 -10.41 12.35
C ALA A 94 14.66 -11.01 13.56
N GLY A 95 13.54 -11.74 13.41
CA GLY A 95 13.02 -12.65 14.45
C GLY A 95 12.64 -12.03 15.81
N ARG A 96 12.46 -10.70 15.92
CA ARG A 96 12.24 -9.98 17.19
C ARG A 96 10.91 -9.25 17.20
N PRO A 97 10.07 -9.36 18.24
CA PRO A 97 8.78 -8.66 18.31
C PRO A 97 8.90 -7.16 18.02
N GLY A 98 7.89 -6.60 17.37
CA GLY A 98 7.89 -5.16 17.07
C GLY A 98 6.70 -4.69 16.25
N TRP A 99 6.64 -3.37 16.07
CA TRP A 99 5.70 -2.70 15.17
C TRP A 99 6.18 -2.80 13.73
N LEU A 100 5.25 -3.16 12.85
CA LEU A 100 5.49 -3.37 11.43
C LEU A 100 4.48 -2.57 10.63
N SER A 101 4.89 -2.13 9.46
CA SER A 101 4.00 -1.58 8.46
C SER A 101 4.24 -2.25 7.11
N TRP A 102 3.22 -2.18 6.26
CA TRP A 102 3.29 -2.67 4.89
C TRP A 102 3.47 -1.50 3.95
N GLU A 103 4.57 -1.51 3.20
CA GLU A 103 4.90 -0.49 2.22
C GLU A 103 4.64 -1.03 0.82
N VAL A 104 4.06 -0.19 -0.06
CA VAL A 104 3.77 -0.51 -1.45
C VAL A 104 4.13 0.68 -2.33
N CYS A 105 4.88 0.43 -3.41
CA CYS A 105 5.06 1.38 -4.50
C CYS A 105 3.84 1.29 -5.43
N LEU A 106 3.15 2.41 -5.64
CA LEU A 106 1.97 2.48 -6.50
C LEU A 106 2.31 2.38 -8.00
N GLU A 107 3.57 2.68 -8.39
CA GLU A 107 4.01 2.63 -9.79
C GLU A 107 4.45 1.23 -10.24
N CYS A 108 5.28 0.54 -9.45
CA CYS A 108 5.81 -0.78 -9.82
C CYS A 108 5.19 -1.95 -9.05
N GLY A 109 4.27 -1.67 -8.14
CA GLY A 109 3.55 -2.66 -7.33
C GLY A 109 4.44 -3.44 -6.36
N THR A 110 5.74 -3.13 -6.27
CA THR A 110 6.65 -3.75 -5.31
C THR A 110 6.19 -3.40 -3.90
N SER A 111 6.23 -4.39 -3.01
CA SER A 111 5.83 -4.20 -1.62
C SER A 111 6.77 -4.90 -0.68
N ASN A 112 7.02 -4.29 0.49
CA ASN A 112 7.79 -4.89 1.56
C ASN A 112 7.12 -4.67 2.91
N GLN A 113 7.48 -5.51 3.86
CA GLN A 113 7.22 -5.22 5.27
C GLN A 113 8.41 -4.42 5.81
N ARG A 114 8.13 -3.31 6.50
CA ARG A 114 9.14 -2.49 7.18
C ARG A 114 8.85 -2.44 8.68
N ARG A 115 9.89 -2.13 9.48
CA ARG A 115 9.65 -1.72 10.87
C ARG A 115 9.01 -0.33 10.88
N ALA A 116 8.09 -0.16 11.82
CA ALA A 116 7.54 1.14 12.17
C ALA A 116 8.22 1.63 13.45
N ASP A 117 8.65 2.89 13.45
CA ASP A 117 9.43 3.46 14.56
C ASP A 117 8.58 3.71 15.82
N SER A 118 7.26 3.67 15.70
CA SER A 118 6.35 3.90 16.82
C SER A 118 5.03 3.14 16.70
N ARG A 119 4.43 2.86 17.86
CA ARG A 119 3.05 2.42 18.02
C ARG A 119 2.10 3.45 17.36
N PRO A 120 0.99 3.04 16.73
CA PRO A 120 -0.04 3.98 16.30
C PRO A 120 -0.45 4.87 17.48
N GLN A 121 -0.51 6.19 17.27
CA GLN A 121 -1.00 7.15 18.28
C GLN A 121 -2.51 6.98 18.48
#